data_AF-A0A315EC04-F1
#
_entry.id   AF-A0A315EC04-F1
#
_cell.length_a   1.000
_cell.length_b   1.000
_cell.length_c   1.000
_cell.angle_alpha   90.00
_cell.angle_beta   90.00
_cell.angle_gamma   90.00
#
_symmetry.space_group_name_H-M   'P 1'
#
loop_
_entity.id
_entity.type
_entity.pdbx_description
1 polymer ?
#
loop_
_entity_poly.entity_id
_entity_poly.type
_entity_poly.pdbx_seq_one_letter_code
_entity_poly.pdbx_strand_id
1 'polypeptide(L)'
;MTRCWVRAVLLLGFTVGACWGVWAQPFDVNEHPDASYVRRFRPPAVDRTRFEPLQPEQRMLNEPKVKYLARKDGYEFCSRITGVPISPTSRPMACAFWNVKRRECTVVTPEVTGYNYVGHEIRHCFEGAFHD
;
A
#
# COMPACT_ATOMS: atom_id res chain seq x y z
N MET A 1 31.04 -15.11 7.56
CA MET A 1 31.43 -15.89 8.75
C MET A 1 30.50 -15.53 9.90
N THR A 2 29.44 -16.30 10.10
CA THR A 2 28.46 -16.11 11.18
C THR A 2 28.43 -17.38 12.01
N ARG A 3 28.84 -17.26 13.29
CA ARG A 3 28.92 -18.36 14.24
C ARG A 3 27.55 -18.60 14.85
N CYS A 4 26.90 -19.72 14.51
CA CYS A 4 25.76 -20.24 15.28
C CYS A 4 26.31 -20.89 16.56
N TRP A 5 25.93 -20.36 17.72
CA TRP A 5 26.18 -21.01 19.00
C TRP A 5 25.10 -22.06 19.24
N VAL A 6 25.47 -23.33 19.27
CA VAL A 6 24.58 -24.42 19.67
C VAL A 6 24.75 -24.64 21.18
N ARG A 7 23.79 -24.17 21.98
CA ARG A 7 23.60 -24.71 23.33
C ARG A 7 22.77 -25.98 23.19
N ALA A 8 23.42 -27.12 23.38
CA ALA A 8 22.76 -28.40 23.50
C ALA A 8 21.95 -28.41 24.82
N VAL A 9 20.63 -28.45 24.70
CA VAL A 9 19.72 -28.85 25.78
C VAL A 9 18.89 -29.98 25.23
N LEU A 10 19.16 -31.18 25.73
CA LEU A 10 18.36 -32.39 25.56
C LEU A 10 16.99 -32.17 26.22
N LEU A 11 15.98 -31.85 25.42
CA LEU A 11 14.58 -31.99 25.81
C LEU A 11 13.82 -32.62 24.65
N LEU A 12 13.26 -33.79 24.95
CA LEU A 12 12.25 -34.49 24.15
C LEU A 12 11.10 -33.55 23.84
N GLY A 13 11.00 -33.12 22.59
CA GLY A 13 9.90 -32.30 22.12
C GLY A 13 9.97 -32.19 20.61
N PHE A 14 8.99 -32.78 19.92
CA PHE A 14 8.74 -32.56 18.50
C PHE A 14 8.59 -31.06 18.25
N THR A 15 9.66 -30.40 17.82
CA THR A 15 9.59 -29.07 17.24
C THR A 15 9.43 -29.26 15.74
N VAL A 16 8.18 -29.35 15.30
CA VAL A 16 7.85 -29.05 13.90
C VAL A 16 8.06 -27.55 13.76
N GLY A 17 9.32 -27.19 13.47
CA GLY A 17 9.68 -25.85 13.03
C GLY A 17 9.03 -25.62 11.68
N ALA A 18 7.77 -25.19 11.69
CA ALA A 18 7.14 -24.67 10.51
C ALA A 18 7.86 -23.33 10.21
N CYS A 19 8.85 -23.37 9.33
CA CYS A 19 9.27 -22.21 8.58
C CYS A 19 8.09 -21.85 7.66
N TRP A 20 7.22 -20.96 8.12
CA TRP A 20 6.23 -20.32 7.26
C TRP A 20 7.02 -19.33 6.39
N GLY A 21 7.63 -19.84 5.32
CA GLY A 21 8.17 -19.01 4.27
C GLY A 21 7.02 -18.19 3.69
N VAL A 22 7.12 -16.87 3.75
CA VAL A 22 6.23 -15.99 3.00
C VAL A 22 6.57 -16.21 1.52
N TRP A 23 5.74 -16.98 0.82
CA TRP A 23 5.86 -17.15 -0.62
C TRP A 23 5.50 -15.81 -1.27
N ALA A 24 6.50 -15.15 -1.87
CA ALA A 24 6.22 -14.11 -2.86
C ALA A 24 5.38 -14.75 -3.97
N GLN A 25 4.31 -14.07 -4.42
CA GLN A 25 3.49 -14.59 -5.50
C GLN A 25 4.39 -14.87 -6.72
N PRO A 26 4.44 -16.11 -7.21
CA PRO A 26 5.43 -16.54 -8.20
C PRO A 26 5.12 -16.08 -9.63
N PHE A 27 3.95 -15.48 -9.85
CA PHE A 27 3.47 -15.07 -11.17
C PHE A 27 3.42 -13.55 -11.29
N ASP A 28 3.80 -13.04 -12.44
CA ASP A 28 3.59 -11.64 -12.79
C ASP A 28 2.07 -11.38 -12.84
N VAL A 29 1.60 -10.32 -12.16
CA VAL A 29 0.17 -9.97 -12.10
C VAL A 29 -0.44 -9.79 -13.50
N ASN A 30 0.36 -9.41 -14.49
CA ASN A 30 -0.06 -9.27 -15.88
C ASN A 30 -0.33 -10.63 -16.58
N GLU A 31 0.21 -11.73 -16.04
CA GLU A 31 0.04 -13.08 -16.55
C GLU A 31 -1.20 -13.80 -15.98
N HIS A 32 -1.87 -13.23 -14.98
CA HIS A 32 -3.06 -13.85 -14.38
C HIS A 32 -4.21 -13.99 -15.40
N PRO A 33 -4.90 -15.15 -15.48
CA PRO A 33 -6.00 -15.36 -16.44
C PRO A 33 -7.16 -14.35 -16.27
N ASP A 34 -7.44 -13.94 -15.03
CA ASP A 34 -8.45 -12.91 -14.73
C ASP A 34 -7.94 -11.47 -14.99
N ALA A 35 -6.63 -11.29 -15.25
CA ALA A 35 -6.06 -10.00 -15.64
C ALA A 35 -6.31 -9.67 -17.12
N SER A 36 -7.25 -10.34 -17.79
CA SER A 36 -7.67 -10.03 -19.17
C SER A 36 -8.07 -8.55 -19.35
N TYR A 37 -8.62 -7.93 -18.29
CA TYR A 37 -8.87 -6.49 -18.24
C TYR A 37 -7.56 -5.68 -18.28
N VAL A 38 -6.53 -6.08 -17.52
CA VAL A 38 -5.21 -5.42 -17.47
C VAL A 38 -4.49 -5.52 -18.82
N ARG A 39 -4.58 -6.65 -19.52
CA ARG A 39 -3.94 -6.85 -20.84
C ARG A 39 -4.52 -5.95 -21.94
N ARG A 40 -5.80 -5.57 -21.83
CA ARG A 40 -6.47 -4.64 -22.76
C ARG A 40 -6.63 -3.24 -22.20
N PHE A 41 -6.26 -3.04 -20.94
CA PHE A 41 -6.26 -1.72 -20.32
C PHE A 41 -5.15 -0.92 -20.98
N ARG A 42 -5.53 -0.16 -22.01
CA ARG A 42 -4.75 1.00 -22.42
C ARG A 42 -5.16 2.10 -21.45
N PRO A 43 -4.28 2.50 -20.51
CA PRO A 43 -4.58 3.68 -19.72
C PRO A 43 -4.92 4.80 -20.71
N PRO A 44 -5.98 5.57 -20.48
CA PRO A 44 -6.20 6.77 -21.29
C PRO A 44 -4.91 7.58 -21.27
N ALA A 45 -4.59 8.26 -22.39
CA ALA A 45 -3.42 9.13 -22.43
C ALA A 45 -3.52 10.12 -21.26
N VAL A 46 -2.73 9.85 -20.22
CA VAL A 46 -2.74 10.69 -19.02
C VAL A 46 -1.95 11.91 -19.39
N ASP A 47 -2.60 13.06 -19.27
CA ASP A 47 -1.94 14.34 -19.42
C ASP A 47 -0.81 14.47 -18.39
N ARG A 48 0.43 14.30 -18.87
CA ARG A 48 1.65 14.35 -18.06
C ARG A 48 2.05 15.77 -17.69
N THR A 49 1.44 16.79 -18.31
CA THR A 49 1.78 18.20 -18.02
C THR A 49 1.47 18.59 -16.58
N ARG A 50 0.56 17.85 -15.93
CA ARG A 50 0.14 18.11 -14.54
C ARG A 50 0.99 17.41 -13.48
N PHE A 51 1.87 16.48 -13.87
CA PHE A 51 2.67 15.72 -12.92
C PHE A 51 3.94 15.14 -13.54
N GLU A 52 5.08 15.64 -13.10
CA GLU A 52 6.39 15.04 -13.35
C GLU A 52 6.94 14.46 -12.04
N PRO A 53 6.98 13.12 -11.88
CA PRO A 53 7.48 12.51 -10.66
C PRO A 53 8.97 12.81 -10.48
N LEU A 54 9.38 13.06 -9.24
CA LEU A 54 10.80 13.17 -8.89
C LEU A 54 11.57 11.90 -9.28
N GLN A 55 12.85 12.05 -9.59
CA GLN A 55 13.74 10.89 -9.77
C GLN A 55 13.83 10.09 -8.46
N PRO A 56 14.03 8.76 -8.50
CA PRO A 56 14.10 7.92 -7.30
C PRO A 56 14.98 8.52 -6.20
N GLU A 57 16.17 9.00 -6.57
CA GLU A 57 17.17 9.57 -5.65
C GLU A 57 16.68 10.83 -4.91
N GLN A 58 15.65 11.49 -5.45
CA GLN A 58 15.04 12.71 -4.91
C GLN A 58 13.72 12.43 -4.17
N ARG A 59 13.22 11.18 -4.17
CA ARG A 59 12.00 10.81 -3.47
C ARG A 59 12.27 10.56 -2.00
N MET A 60 11.34 10.98 -1.14
CA MET A 60 11.38 10.63 0.29
C MET A 60 11.31 9.11 0.50
N LEU A 61 10.54 8.42 -0.35
CA LEU A 61 10.41 6.97 -0.38
C LEU A 61 10.70 6.50 -1.81
N ASN A 62 11.85 5.85 -2.00
CA ASN A 62 12.31 5.37 -3.31
C ASN A 62 11.27 4.43 -3.98
N GLU A 63 10.84 3.42 -3.23
CA GLU A 63 9.88 2.40 -3.65
C GLU A 63 8.97 2.03 -2.46
N PRO A 64 7.96 2.87 -2.15
CA PRO A 64 7.05 2.59 -1.06
C PRO A 64 6.23 1.33 -1.36
N LYS A 65 6.13 0.42 -0.39
CA LYS A 65 5.11 -0.64 -0.45
C LYS A 65 3.76 0.01 -0.24
N VAL A 66 2.90 -0.02 -1.25
CA VAL A 66 1.54 0.55 -1.17
C VAL A 66 0.53 -0.56 -0.93
N LYS A 67 -0.24 -0.42 0.14
CA LYS A 67 -1.39 -1.26 0.45
C LYS A 67 -2.66 -0.46 0.16
N TYR A 68 -3.59 -1.03 -0.59
CA TYR A 68 -4.90 -0.44 -0.85
C TYR A 68 -5.99 -1.16 -0.05
N LEU A 69 -6.88 -0.40 0.59
CA LEU A 69 -7.98 -0.90 1.40
C LEU A 69 -9.29 -0.16 1.07
N ALA A 70 -10.18 -0.81 0.34
CA ALA A 70 -11.56 -0.36 0.19
C ALA A 70 -12.38 -0.80 1.42
N ARG A 71 -13.14 0.12 2.02
CA ARG A 71 -13.88 -0.09 3.27
C ARG A 71 -15.31 0.45 3.21
N LYS A 72 -16.20 -0.19 3.97
CA LYS A 72 -17.57 0.32 4.19
C LYS A 72 -17.60 1.63 4.97
N ASP A 73 -16.78 1.70 6.02
CA ASP A 73 -16.60 2.88 6.88
C ASP A 73 -15.47 3.81 6.39
N GLY A 74 -15.20 3.83 5.09
CA GLY A 74 -14.06 4.55 4.52
C GLY A 74 -14.10 6.06 4.82
N TYR A 75 -15.28 6.67 4.80
CA TYR A 75 -15.46 8.09 5.11
C TYR A 75 -15.11 8.40 6.56
N GLU A 76 -15.66 7.64 7.50
CA GLU A 76 -15.48 7.82 8.95
C GLU A 76 -14.06 7.46 9.37
N PHE A 77 -13.47 6.46 8.73
CA PHE A 77 -12.07 6.12 8.93
C PHE A 77 -11.17 7.27 8.49
N CYS A 78 -11.32 7.75 7.26
CA CYS A 78 -10.48 8.84 6.75
C CYS A 78 -10.73 10.17 7.45
N SER A 79 -11.94 10.43 7.95
CA SER A 79 -12.22 11.59 8.80
C SER A 79 -11.38 11.60 10.09
N ARG A 80 -11.21 10.42 10.71
CA ARG A 80 -10.37 10.28 11.93
C ARG A 80 -8.89 10.43 11.65
N ILE A 81 -8.41 9.94 10.50
CA ILE A 81 -7.01 10.07 10.12
C ILE A 81 -6.70 11.53 9.77
N THR A 82 -7.47 12.11 8.84
CA THR A 82 -7.19 13.45 8.29
C THR A 82 -7.61 14.60 9.21
N GLY A 83 -8.45 14.34 10.21
CA GLY A 83 -9.10 15.37 11.02
C GLY A 83 -10.21 16.14 10.29
N VAL A 84 -10.48 15.84 9.00
CA VAL A 84 -11.53 16.50 8.22
C VAL A 84 -12.89 15.98 8.69
N PRO A 85 -13.79 16.84 9.22
CA PRO A 85 -15.09 16.41 9.69
C PRO A 85 -16.02 16.04 8.51
N ILE A 86 -16.90 15.07 8.73
CA ILE A 86 -17.97 14.75 7.80
C ILE A 86 -19.12 15.72 8.01
N SER A 87 -19.55 16.36 6.92
CA SER A 87 -20.65 17.32 6.89
C SER A 87 -21.44 17.16 5.58
N PRO A 88 -22.63 17.79 5.44
CA PRO A 88 -23.41 17.72 4.20
C PRO A 88 -22.66 18.23 2.95
N THR A 89 -21.65 19.08 3.13
CA THR A 89 -20.91 19.75 2.05
C THR A 89 -19.48 19.24 1.88
N SER A 90 -18.95 18.48 2.85
CA SER A 90 -17.57 18.03 2.85
C SER A 90 -17.42 16.69 3.55
N ARG A 91 -16.66 15.78 2.93
CA ARG A 91 -16.20 14.52 3.52
C ARG A 91 -14.93 14.06 2.81
N PRO A 92 -13.97 13.42 3.52
CA PRO A 92 -12.79 12.86 2.88
C PRO A 92 -13.17 11.63 2.05
N MET A 93 -12.84 11.66 0.77
CA MET A 93 -13.16 10.58 -0.18
C MET A 93 -12.09 9.49 -0.24
N ALA A 94 -10.92 9.75 0.36
CA ALA A 94 -9.81 8.83 0.52
C ALA A 94 -8.83 9.38 1.58
N CYS A 95 -7.84 8.59 1.99
CA CYS A 95 -6.72 9.02 2.81
C CYS A 95 -5.53 8.06 2.68
N ALA A 96 -4.32 8.57 2.83
CA ALA A 96 -3.08 7.80 2.95
C ALA A 96 -2.37 8.06 4.28
N PHE A 97 -1.78 7.01 4.87
CA PHE A 97 -0.92 7.13 6.03
C PHE A 97 0.28 6.18 5.94
N TRP A 98 1.39 6.56 6.57
CA TRP A 98 2.63 5.80 6.54
C TRP A 98 2.81 4.97 7.82
N ASN A 99 2.98 3.66 7.65
CA ASN A 99 3.39 2.79 8.75
C ASN A 99 4.92 2.70 8.81
N VAL A 100 5.53 3.45 9.72
CA VAL A 100 7.01 3.48 9.90
C VAL A 100 7.58 2.09 10.19
N LYS A 101 6.93 1.28 11.03
CA LYS A 101 7.43 -0.05 11.43
C LYS A 101 7.43 -1.02 10.26
N ARG A 102 6.39 -0.99 9.42
CA ARG A 102 6.21 -1.90 8.28
C ARG A 102 6.81 -1.34 6.97
N ARG A 103 7.23 -0.07 6.97
CA ARG A 103 7.67 0.68 5.78
C ARG A 103 6.65 0.54 4.65
N GLU A 104 5.38 0.75 4.98
CA GLU A 104 4.24 0.54 4.10
C GLU A 104 3.30 1.74 4.16
N CYS A 105 2.93 2.28 3.00
CA CYS A 105 1.88 3.27 2.86
C CYS A 105 0.53 2.56 2.71
N THR A 106 -0.48 2.95 3.48
CA THR A 106 -1.83 2.42 3.32
C THR A 106 -2.74 3.49 2.77
N VAL A 107 -3.32 3.23 1.60
CA VAL A 107 -4.38 4.03 0.98
C VAL A 107 -5.73 3.42 1.35
N VAL A 108 -6.62 4.23 1.90
CA VAL A 108 -7.97 3.83 2.30
C VAL A 108 -9.00 4.62 1.52
N THR A 109 -10.04 3.94 1.06
CA THR A 109 -11.18 4.55 0.35
C THR A 109 -12.50 3.92 0.80
N PRO A 110 -13.64 4.59 0.55
CA PRO A 110 -14.94 3.94 0.53
C PRO A 110 -15.02 2.85 -0.56
N GLU A 111 -15.93 1.87 -0.41
CA GLU A 111 -16.14 0.80 -1.42
C GLU A 111 -16.40 1.34 -2.83
N VAL A 112 -17.04 2.51 -2.94
CA VAL A 112 -17.26 3.22 -4.20
C VAL A 112 -16.46 4.52 -4.18
N THR A 113 -15.45 4.62 -5.04
CA THR A 113 -14.58 5.79 -5.14
C THR A 113 -14.13 6.02 -6.59
N GLY A 114 -13.68 7.24 -6.87
CA GLY A 114 -13.09 7.61 -8.15
C GLY A 114 -11.58 7.37 -8.17
N TYR A 115 -11.03 6.97 -9.32
CA TYR A 115 -9.58 6.78 -9.49
C TYR A 115 -8.77 8.05 -9.24
N ASN A 116 -9.36 9.23 -9.40
CA ASN A 116 -8.73 10.51 -9.08
C ASN A 116 -8.38 10.61 -7.57
N TYR A 117 -9.24 10.11 -6.69
CA TYR A 117 -8.97 10.11 -5.25
C TYR A 117 -7.89 9.10 -4.90
N VAL A 118 -7.96 7.89 -5.49
CA VAL A 118 -6.91 6.87 -5.32
C VAL A 118 -5.55 7.39 -5.77
N GLY A 119 -5.48 8.04 -6.94
CA GLY A 119 -4.26 8.61 -7.48
C GLY A 119 -3.68 9.73 -6.61
N HIS A 120 -4.54 10.60 -6.05
CA HIS A 120 -4.13 11.64 -5.11
C HIS A 120 -3.44 11.03 -3.87
N GLU A 121 -4.03 9.99 -3.28
CA GLU A 121 -3.46 9.32 -2.10
C GLU A 121 -2.19 8.52 -2.43
N ILE A 122 -2.13 7.87 -3.59
CA ILE A 122 -0.91 7.20 -4.04
C ILE A 122 0.22 8.21 -4.17
N ARG A 123 -0.06 9.44 -4.64
CA ARG A 123 0.97 10.48 -4.74
C ARG A 123 1.58 10.80 -3.37
N HIS A 124 0.78 10.91 -2.31
CA HIS A 124 1.27 11.07 -0.94
C HIS A 124 2.22 9.94 -0.53
N CYS A 125 1.94 8.69 -0.96
CA CYS A 125 2.84 7.56 -0.69
C CYS A 125 4.25 7.71 -1.28
N PHE A 126 4.40 8.40 -2.41
CA PHE A 126 5.69 8.59 -3.08
C PHE A 126 6.39 9.89 -2.66
N GLU A 127 5.63 10.97 -2.51
CA GLU A 127 6.17 12.31 -2.27
C GLU A 127 6.28 12.68 -0.79
N GLY A 128 5.63 11.92 0.10
CA GLY A 128 5.35 12.39 1.46
C GLY A 128 4.17 13.37 1.47
N ALA A 129 3.97 14.09 2.58
CA ALA A 129 2.78 14.89 2.89
C ALA A 129 1.52 14.08 3.26
N PHE A 130 1.73 13.07 4.11
CA PHE A 130 0.65 12.32 4.73
C PHE A 130 -0.22 13.21 5.64
N HIS A 131 -1.45 12.73 5.88
CA HIS A 131 -2.41 13.39 6.76
C HIS A 131 -2.36 12.83 8.19
N ASP A 132 -1.18 12.42 8.68
CA ASP A 132 -0.96 11.76 9.97
C ASP A 132 -0.51 12.70 11.11
#